data_AF-A0A6G4TUF7-F1
#
_entry.id   AF-A0A6G4TUF7-F1
#
_cell.length_a   1.000
_cell.length_b   1.000
_cell.length_c   1.000
_cell.angle_alpha   90.00
_cell.angle_beta   90.00
_cell.angle_gamma   90.00
#
_symmetry.space_group_name_H-M   'P 1'
#
loop_
_entity.id
_entity.type
_entity.pdbx_description
1 polymer ?
#
loop_
_entity_poly.entity_id
_entity_poly.type
_entity_poly.pdbx_seq_one_letter_code
_entity_poly.pdbx_strand_id
1 'polypeptide(L)'
;MKLNADKSIRQVQRHHVAQHAHQAIWDRRVNPNHAVLSVERDPDRPEAVILHVNSGGNAIACRNHFQRAGYRVEDTDYDPFADGNYGVRLRILPK
;
A
#
# COMPACT_ATOMS: atom_id res chain seq x y z
N MET A 1 -34.40 -14.19 3.93
CA MET A 1 -33.28 -13.67 3.11
C MET A 1 -32.74 -12.43 3.82
N LYS A 2 -31.70 -12.57 4.67
CA LYS A 2 -31.12 -11.45 5.43
C LYS A 2 -30.06 -10.78 4.56
N LEU A 3 -30.18 -9.47 4.37
CA LEU A 3 -29.21 -8.63 3.67
C LEU A 3 -27.81 -8.86 4.26
N ASN A 4 -26.86 -9.26 3.41
CA ASN A 4 -25.45 -9.26 3.77
C ASN A 4 -25.04 -7.80 4.03
N ALA A 5 -24.80 -7.47 5.29
CA ALA A 5 -24.21 -6.20 5.66
C ALA A 5 -22.92 -6.00 4.85
N ASP A 6 -22.87 -4.88 4.15
CA ASP A 6 -21.75 -4.37 3.38
C ASP A 6 -20.44 -4.58 4.15
N LYS A 7 -19.56 -5.46 3.65
CA LYS A 7 -18.21 -5.66 4.18
C LYS A 7 -17.31 -4.52 3.69
N SER A 8 -17.70 -3.27 3.96
CA SER A 8 -16.82 -2.13 3.82
C SER A 8 -15.61 -2.37 4.72
N ILE A 9 -14.40 -2.37 4.17
CA ILE A 9 -13.19 -2.32 4.99
C ILE A 9 -13.32 -1.04 5.82
N ARG A 10 -13.41 -1.15 7.14
CA ARG A 10 -13.48 0.04 8.01
C ARG A 10 -12.10 0.56 8.39
N GLN A 11 -11.11 -0.34 8.34
CA GLN A 11 -9.73 -0.06 8.68
C GLN A 11 -8.83 -0.99 7.88
N VAL A 12 -7.85 -0.41 7.17
CA VAL A 12 -6.84 -1.19 6.45
C VAL A 12 -5.91 -1.86 7.44
N GLN A 13 -5.66 -3.15 7.26
CA GLN A 13 -4.77 -3.91 8.13
C GLN A 13 -3.35 -3.96 7.55
N ARG A 14 -2.33 -3.69 8.38
CA ARG A 14 -0.92 -3.67 7.96
C ARG A 14 -0.48 -5.00 7.34
N HIS A 15 -0.90 -6.13 7.92
CA HIS A 15 -0.54 -7.45 7.39
C HIS A 15 -1.18 -7.73 6.02
N HIS A 16 -2.41 -7.27 5.76
CA HIS A 16 -3.00 -7.35 4.42
C HIS A 16 -2.21 -6.50 3.42
N VAL A 17 -1.81 -5.28 3.81
CA VAL A 17 -0.98 -4.43 2.94
C VAL A 17 0.36 -5.10 2.62
N ALA A 18 1.03 -5.69 3.60
CA ALA A 18 2.26 -6.43 3.38
C ALA A 18 2.05 -7.61 2.40
N GLN A 19 1.02 -8.42 2.62
CA GLN A 19 0.70 -9.56 1.73
C GLN A 19 0.41 -9.11 0.29
N HIS A 20 -0.43 -8.09 0.12
CA HIS A 20 -0.76 -7.54 -1.19
C HIS A 20 0.45 -6.92 -1.88
N ALA A 21 1.30 -6.19 -1.15
CA ALA A 21 2.52 -5.61 -1.71
C ALA A 21 3.51 -6.70 -2.15
N HIS A 22 3.72 -7.74 -1.32
CA HIS A 22 4.57 -8.87 -1.65
C HIS A 22 4.09 -9.57 -2.92
N GLN A 23 2.79 -9.83 -3.05
CA GLN A 23 2.21 -10.43 -4.25
C GLN A 23 2.44 -9.56 -5.48
N ALA A 24 2.10 -8.26 -5.40
CA ALA A 24 2.24 -7.33 -6.52
C ALA A 24 3.69 -7.21 -7.02
N ILE A 25 4.67 -7.25 -6.10
CA ILE A 25 6.09 -7.17 -6.44
C ILE A 25 6.59 -8.51 -6.99
N TRP A 26 6.17 -9.63 -6.39
CA TRP A 26 6.50 -10.96 -6.89
C TRP A 26 6.02 -11.18 -8.32
N ASP A 27 4.82 -10.70 -8.66
CA ASP A 27 4.25 -10.78 -10.00
C ASP A 27 5.08 -10.01 -11.05
N ARG A 28 5.85 -9.01 -10.62
CA ARG A 28 6.86 -8.32 -11.46
C ARG A 28 8.17 -9.11 -11.63
N ARG A 29 8.28 -10.30 -11.03
CA ARG A 29 9.52 -11.08 -10.94
C ARG A 29 10.63 -10.36 -10.17
N VAL A 30 10.27 -9.54 -9.19
CA VAL A 30 11.20 -8.85 -8.28
C VAL A 30 11.11 -9.49 -6.89
N ASN A 31 12.24 -9.59 -6.18
CA ASN A 31 12.25 -10.09 -4.81
C ASN A 31 11.56 -9.08 -3.85
N PRO A 32 10.41 -9.44 -3.24
CA PRO A 32 9.65 -8.52 -2.40
C PRO A 32 10.38 -8.13 -1.10
N ASN A 33 11.25 -9.00 -0.58
CA ASN A 33 11.93 -8.77 0.71
C ASN A 33 12.89 -7.58 0.70
N HIS A 34 13.36 -7.18 -0.49
CA HIS A 34 14.23 -6.00 -0.67
C HIS A 34 13.47 -4.79 -1.21
N ALA A 35 12.20 -4.99 -1.58
CA ALA A 35 11.40 -4.01 -2.28
C ALA A 35 10.39 -3.30 -1.37
N VAL A 36 9.88 -3.97 -0.35
CA VAL A 36 9.09 -3.36 0.72
C VAL A 36 10.04 -2.89 1.82
N LEU A 37 10.09 -1.57 2.04
CA LEU A 37 10.96 -0.94 3.03
C LEU A 37 10.27 -0.85 4.39
N SER A 38 9.00 -0.45 4.41
CA SER A 38 8.19 -0.45 5.63
C SER A 38 6.69 -0.50 5.33
N VAL A 39 5.92 -0.94 6.33
CA VAL A 39 4.46 -0.95 6.32
C VAL A 39 3.97 -0.45 7.67
N GLU A 40 3.48 0.79 7.70
CA GLU A 40 3.24 1.53 8.93
C GLU A 40 1.81 2.07 8.98
N ARG A 41 1.28 2.24 10.19
CA ARG A 41 0.00 2.91 10.37
C ARG A 41 0.21 4.39 10.07
N ASP A 42 -0.68 4.99 9.28
CA ASP A 42 -0.65 6.44 9.08
C ASP A 42 -1.00 7.13 10.42
N PRO A 43 -0.11 8.00 10.97
CA PRO A 43 -0.33 8.65 12.26
C PRO A 43 -1.46 9.69 12.21
N ASP A 44 -1.70 10.30 11.05
CA ASP A 44 -2.73 11.33 10.86
C ASP A 44 -4.07 10.71 10.45
N ARG A 45 -4.04 9.49 9.89
CA ARG A 45 -5.22 8.78 9.37
C ARG A 45 -5.26 7.33 9.86
N PRO A 46 -5.79 7.06 11.07
CA PRO A 46 -5.75 5.74 11.69
C PRO A 46 -6.43 4.60 10.91
N GLU A 47 -7.30 4.95 9.95
CA GLU A 47 -7.92 4.01 9.01
C GLU A 47 -6.98 3.53 7.89
N ALA A 48 -5.92 4.30 7.60
CA ALA A 48 -5.01 4.12 6.48
C ALA A 48 -3.68 3.46 6.89
N VAL A 49 -2.96 2.92 5.91
CA VAL A 49 -1.61 2.35 6.08
C VAL A 49 -0.68 2.99 5.05
N ILE A 50 0.51 3.38 5.48
CA ILE A 50 1.58 3.81 4.59
C ILE A 50 2.41 2.60 4.19
N LEU A 51 2.53 2.38 2.88
CA LEU A 51 3.42 1.42 2.27
C LEU A 51 4.62 2.17 1.67
N HIS A 52 5.83 1.85 2.13
CA HIS A 52 7.08 2.40 1.59
C HIS A 52 7.79 1.34 0.76
N VAL A 53 8.03 1.62 -0.52
CA VAL A 53 8.73 0.71 -1.45
C VAL A 53 9.95 1.36 -2.09
N ASN A 54 10.92 0.56 -2.49
CA ASN A 54 12.24 1.00 -2.93
C ASN A 54 12.30 1.62 -4.34
N SER A 55 11.20 1.65 -5.10
CA SER A 55 11.19 2.19 -6.47
C SER A 55 9.80 2.60 -6.93
N GLY A 56 9.75 3.54 -7.89
CA GLY A 56 8.50 3.94 -8.55
C GLY A 56 7.83 2.80 -9.34
N GLY A 57 8.62 1.91 -9.95
CA GLY A 57 8.07 0.74 -10.66
C GLY A 57 7.32 -0.23 -9.73
N ASN A 58 7.83 -0.44 -8.52
CA ASN A 58 7.15 -1.22 -7.48
C ASN A 58 5.92 -0.48 -6.96
N ALA A 59 6.00 0.85 -6.79
CA ALA A 59 4.87 1.66 -6.35
C ALA A 59 3.69 1.59 -7.33
N ILE A 60 3.95 1.68 -8.64
CA ILE A 60 2.93 1.56 -9.69
C ILE A 60 2.23 0.19 -9.64
N ALA A 61 3.00 -0.89 -9.49
CA ALA A 61 2.42 -2.23 -9.42
C ALA A 61 1.59 -2.43 -8.16
N CYS A 62 2.09 -1.99 -7.00
CA CYS A 62 1.33 -2.00 -5.76
C CYS A 62 0.02 -1.21 -5.91
N ARG A 63 0.07 0.02 -6.44
CA ARG A 63 -1.13 0.85 -6.68
C ARG A 63 -2.17 0.10 -7.51
N ASN A 64 -1.77 -0.44 -8.65
CA ASN A 64 -2.68 -1.18 -9.54
C ASN A 64 -3.29 -2.41 -8.84
N HIS A 65 -2.49 -3.14 -8.07
CA HIS A 65 -2.95 -4.31 -7.33
C HIS A 65 -3.94 -3.94 -6.23
N PHE A 66 -3.64 -2.93 -5.42
CA PHE A 66 -4.53 -2.46 -4.35
C PHE A 66 -5.86 -1.93 -4.90
N GLN A 67 -5.82 -1.15 -5.98
CA GLN A 67 -7.03 -0.63 -6.62
C GLN A 67 -7.91 -1.77 -7.15
N ARG A 68 -7.32 -2.80 -7.77
CA ARG A 68 -8.05 -4.02 -8.19
C ARG A 68 -8.61 -4.82 -7.01
N ALA A 69 -7.90 -4.85 -5.90
CA ALA A 69 -8.33 -5.48 -4.66
C ALA A 69 -9.38 -4.65 -3.89
N GLY A 70 -9.80 -3.49 -4.41
CA GLY A 70 -10.86 -2.68 -3.82
C GLY A 70 -10.41 -1.74 -2.72
N TYR A 71 -9.12 -1.37 -2.68
CA TYR A 71 -8.61 -0.30 -1.82
C TYR A 71 -8.56 1.04 -2.57
N ARG A 72 -8.66 2.14 -1.83
CA ARG A 72 -8.26 3.46 -2.33
C ARG A 72 -6.76 3.63 -2.11
N VAL A 73 -6.07 4.24 -3.07
CA VAL A 73 -4.63 4.52 -3.00
C VAL A 73 -4.40 5.99 -3.31
N GLU A 74 -3.67 6.67 -2.43
CA GLU A 74 -3.31 8.08 -2.55
C GLU A 74 -1.79 8.23 -2.47
N ASP A 75 -1.26 9.29 -3.07
CA ASP A 75 0.11 9.72 -2.86
C ASP A 75 0.26 10.34 -1.45
N THR A 76 1.44 10.18 -0.87
CA THR A 76 1.84 10.94 0.32
C THR A 76 2.52 12.25 -0.08
N ASP A 77 2.69 13.14 0.87
CA ASP A 77 3.53 14.34 0.76
C ASP A 77 5.05 14.06 0.81
N TYR A 78 5.44 12.79 0.99
CA TYR A 78 6.83 12.36 0.94
C TYR A 78 7.48 12.68 -0.42
N ASP A 79 8.51 13.53 -0.41
CA ASP A 79 9.32 13.84 -1.58
C ASP A 79 10.45 12.79 -1.75
N PRO A 80 10.39 11.92 -2.76
CA PRO A 80 11.40 10.90 -2.98
C PRO A 80 12.75 11.47 -3.47
N PHE A 81 12.80 12.74 -3.88
CA PHE A 81 14.00 13.39 -4.43
C PHE A 81 14.70 14.32 -3.43
N ALA A 82 14.12 14.56 -2.26
CA ALA A 82 14.77 15.33 -1.22
C ALA A 82 16.00 14.60 -0.65
N ASP A 83 16.98 15.36 -0.16
CA ASP A 83 18.22 14.81 0.37
C ASP A 83 17.96 13.83 1.52
N GLY A 84 18.56 12.63 1.43
CA GLY A 84 18.39 11.56 2.41
C GLY A 84 17.12 10.72 2.24
N ASN A 85 16.25 11.05 1.27
CA ASN A 85 15.09 10.23 0.96
C ASN A 85 15.39 9.13 -0.07
N TYR A 86 14.63 8.04 0.01
CA TYR A 86 14.75 6.91 -0.89
C TYR A 86 13.41 6.18 -1.02
N GLY A 87 13.07 5.76 -2.24
CA GLY A 87 11.85 5.01 -2.51
C GLY A 87 10.60 5.89 -2.58
N VAL A 88 9.44 5.26 -2.59
CA VAL A 88 8.13 5.91 -2.76
C VAL A 88 7.19 5.45 -1.66
N ARG A 89 6.39 6.38 -1.14
CA ARG A 89 5.36 6.10 -0.13
C ARG A 89 3.97 6.23 -0.73
N LEU A 90 3.13 5.22 -0.48
CA LEU A 90 1.74 5.17 -0.88
C LEU A 90 0.87 5.08 0.37
N ARG A 91 -0.23 5.83 0.38
CA ARG A 91 -1.26 5.73 1.41
C ARG A 91 -2.37 4.79 0.92
N ILE A 92 -2.57 3.70 1.64
CA ILE A 92 -3.58 2.67 1.34
C ILE A 92 -4.75 2.84 2.29
N LEU A 93 -5.95 2.98 1.73
CA LEU A 93 -7.16 3.35 2.43
C LEU A 93 -8.29 2.37 2.15
N PRO A 94 -9.29 2.27 3.03
CA PRO A 94 -10.51 1.61 2.67
C PRO A 94 -11.22 2.35 1.54
N LYS A 95 -11.98 1.60 0.74
CA LYS A 95 -12.81 2.17 -0.33
C LYS A 95 -14.17 2.59 0.21
#